data_AF-A0A3N5GXV5-F1
#
_entry.id   AF-A0A3N5GXV5-F1
#
_cell.length_a   1.000
_cell.length_b   1.000
_cell.length_c   1.000
_cell.angle_alpha   90.00
_cell.angle_beta   90.00
_cell.angle_gamma   90.00
#
_symmetry.space_group_name_H-M   'P 1'
#
loop_
_entity.id
_entity.type
_entity.pdbx_description
1 polymer ?
#
loop_
_entity_poly.entity_id
_entity_poly.type
_entity_poly.pdbx_seq_one_letter_code
_entity_poly.pdbx_strand_id
1 'polypeptide(L)'
;MKSTGVFLAARDLLFDARTDYERACRQFAWPDMPEFNWALDYFDVQAAAAPERLALWIAQEDGSEWRASYARMSERSNRVANFLRGLGV
;
A
#
# COMPACT_ATOMS: atom_id res chain seq x y z
N MET A 1 10.75 -13.28 -9.39
CA MET A 1 9.64 -13.41 -8.41
C MET A 1 9.01 -12.02 -8.27
N LYS A 2 7.68 -11.86 -8.30
CA LYS A 2 7.07 -10.50 -8.25
C LYS A 2 7.45 -9.82 -6.92
N SER A 3 7.99 -8.60 -6.99
CA SER A 3 8.34 -7.70 -5.87
C SER A 3 7.28 -7.69 -4.76
N THR A 4 5.99 -7.69 -5.12
CA THR A 4 4.84 -7.77 -4.22
C THR A 4 4.93 -8.94 -3.23
N GLY A 5 5.26 -10.14 -3.71
CA GLY A 5 5.24 -11.35 -2.88
C GLY A 5 6.32 -11.32 -1.80
N VAL A 6 7.51 -10.83 -2.16
CA VAL A 6 8.64 -10.67 -1.23
C VAL A 6 8.30 -9.61 -0.18
N PHE A 7 7.74 -8.47 -0.62
CA PHE A 7 7.28 -7.42 0.28
C PHE A 7 6.22 -7.93 1.27
N LEU A 8 5.20 -8.65 0.78
CA LEU A 8 4.14 -9.20 1.61
C LEU A 8 4.69 -10.19 2.64
N ALA A 9 5.60 -11.09 2.25
CA ALA A 9 6.22 -12.04 3.18
C ALA A 9 6.97 -11.32 4.32
N ALA A 10 7.77 -10.29 3.99
CA ALA A 10 8.49 -9.51 5.00
C ALA A 10 7.53 -8.74 5.93
N ARG A 11 6.47 -8.14 5.37
CA ARG A 11 5.41 -7.44 6.14
C ARG A 11 4.66 -8.40 7.05
N ASP A 12 4.26 -9.55 6.54
CA ASP A 12 3.44 -10.53 7.25
C ASP A 12 4.21 -11.17 8.40
N LEU A 13 5.53 -11.35 8.26
CA LEU A 13 6.41 -11.72 9.38
C LEU A 13 6.33 -10.71 10.52
N LEU A 14 6.41 -9.41 10.20
CA LEU A 14 6.32 -8.36 11.23
C LEU A 14 4.93 -8.29 11.86
N PHE A 15 3.86 -8.53 11.11
CA PHE A 15 2.52 -8.60 11.68
C PHE A 15 2.31 -9.82 12.58
N ASP A 16 2.87 -10.97 12.22
CA ASP A 16 2.82 -12.17 13.06
C ASP A 16 3.62 -11.98 14.36
N ALA A 17 4.74 -11.25 14.29
CA ALA A 17 5.56 -10.91 15.45
C ALA A 17 5.15 -9.61 16.17
N ARG A 18 3.97 -9.03 15.88
CA ARG A 18 3.59 -7.67 16.33
C ARG A 18 3.60 -7.44 17.85
N THR A 19 3.51 -8.50 18.65
CA THR A 19 3.58 -8.45 20.13
C THR A 19 4.87 -9.05 20.70
N ASP A 20 5.78 -9.54 19.85
CA ASP A 20 7.06 -10.16 20.21
C ASP A 20 8.19 -9.44 19.48
N TYR A 21 8.66 -8.36 20.10
CA TYR A 21 9.70 -7.50 19.54
C TYR A 21 11.02 -8.25 19.33
N GLU A 22 11.41 -9.12 20.28
CA GLU A 22 12.66 -9.88 20.17
C GLU A 22 12.63 -10.84 18.99
N ARG A 23 11.50 -11.51 18.77
CA ARG A 23 11.29 -12.35 17.59
C ARG A 23 11.32 -11.52 16.31
N ALA A 24 10.67 -10.35 16.28
CA ALA A 24 10.70 -9.47 15.12
C ALA A 24 12.14 -9.07 14.76
N CYS A 25 12.93 -8.64 15.74
CA CYS A 25 14.34 -8.28 15.53
C CYS A 25 15.21 -9.47 15.09
N ARG A 26 14.97 -10.66 15.61
CA ARG A 26 15.76 -11.86 15.28
C ARG A 26 15.40 -12.43 13.90
N GLN A 27 14.13 -12.38 13.50
CA GLN A 27 13.64 -13.05 12.29
C GLN A 27 13.54 -12.13 11.08
N PHE A 28 13.41 -10.81 11.29
CA PHE A 28 13.34 -9.88 10.18
C PHE A 28 14.69 -9.74 9.48
N ALA A 29 14.66 -9.90 8.17
CA ALA A 29 15.74 -9.52 7.28
C ALA A 29 15.17 -8.63 6.17
N TRP A 30 15.95 -7.64 5.74
CA TRP A 30 15.54 -6.81 4.63
C TRP A 30 15.36 -7.66 3.37
N PRO A 31 14.18 -7.64 2.74
CA PRO A 31 13.97 -8.37 1.50
C PRO A 31 14.84 -7.82 0.36
N ASP A 32 15.42 -8.72 -0.44
CA ASP A 32 16.13 -8.34 -1.66
C ASP A 32 15.13 -7.93 -2.76
N MET A 33 15.00 -6.62 -2.96
CA MET A 33 14.10 -5.99 -3.93
C MET A 33 14.82 -4.80 -4.57
N PRO A 34 15.67 -5.02 -5.59
CA PRO A 34 16.45 -3.96 -6.22
C PRO A 34 15.57 -2.89 -6.89
N GLU A 35 14.35 -3.27 -7.27
CA GLU A 35 13.32 -2.36 -7.75
C GLU A 35 12.02 -2.59 -6.98
N PHE A 36 11.48 -1.53 -6.41
CA PHE A 36 10.19 -1.54 -5.73
C PHE A 36 9.54 -0.16 -5.76
N ASN A 37 8.30 -0.11 -6.23
CA ASN A 37 7.44 1.05 -6.17
C ASN A 37 6.19 0.68 -5.36
N TRP A 38 6.06 1.26 -4.16
CA TRP A 38 4.94 0.95 -3.26
C TRP A 38 3.55 1.16 -3.90
N ALA A 39 3.40 2.16 -4.76
CA ALA A 39 2.12 2.42 -5.42
C ALA A 39 1.76 1.31 -6.42
N LEU A 40 2.71 0.90 -7.27
CA LEU A 40 2.47 -0.07 -8.33
C LEU A 40 2.55 -1.51 -7.82
N ASP A 41 3.60 -1.83 -7.06
CA ASP A 41 3.93 -3.19 -6.64
C ASP A 41 3.13 -3.64 -5.42
N TYR A 42 2.54 -2.73 -4.66
CA TYR A 42 1.72 -3.09 -3.51
C TYR A 42 0.32 -2.51 -3.61
N PHE A 43 0.15 -1.19 -3.65
CA PHE A 43 -1.17 -0.58 -3.55
C PHE A 43 -2.09 -0.99 -4.70
N ASP A 44 -1.63 -0.89 -5.95
CA ASP A 44 -2.43 -1.27 -7.13
C ASP A 44 -2.72 -2.77 -7.18
N VAL A 45 -1.82 -3.63 -6.65
CA VAL A 45 -2.11 -5.07 -6.51
C VAL A 45 -3.25 -5.30 -5.51
N GLN A 46 -3.23 -4.62 -4.36
CA GLN A 46 -4.32 -4.70 -3.39
C GLN A 46 -5.63 -4.12 -3.96
N ALA A 47 -5.53 -3.08 -4.79
CA ALA A 47 -6.68 -2.47 -5.44
C ALA A 47 -7.31 -3.38 -6.50
N ALA A 48 -6.49 -4.08 -7.29
CA ALA A 48 -6.97 -5.05 -8.26
C ALA A 48 -7.63 -6.27 -7.58
N ALA A 49 -7.13 -6.70 -6.42
CA ALA A 49 -7.66 -7.84 -5.69
C ALA A 49 -9.03 -7.56 -5.02
N ALA A 50 -9.28 -6.31 -4.60
CA ALA A 50 -10.51 -5.93 -3.91
C ALA A 50 -10.94 -4.49 -4.27
N PRO A 51 -11.36 -4.23 -5.53
CA PRO A 51 -11.57 -2.88 -6.05
C PRO A 51 -12.63 -2.07 -5.30
N GLU A 52 -13.72 -2.72 -4.88
CA GLU A 52 -14.84 -2.08 -4.19
C GLU A 52 -14.62 -1.94 -2.67
N ARG A 53 -13.58 -2.56 -2.11
CA ARG A 53 -13.29 -2.45 -0.67
C ARG A 53 -12.93 -1.01 -0.34
N LEU A 54 -13.46 -0.48 0.77
CA LEU A 54 -13.09 0.83 1.27
C LEU A 54 -11.59 0.87 1.59
N ALA A 55 -10.89 1.82 0.98
CA ALA A 55 -9.45 2.05 1.15
C ALA A 55 -9.17 3.24 2.08
N LEU A 56 -10.01 4.27 2.01
CA LEU A 56 -9.88 5.48 2.81
C LEU A 56 -11.27 5.96 3.24
N TRP A 57 -11.41 6.25 4.53
CA TRP A 57 -12.57 6.89 5.12
C TRP A 57 -12.07 8.02 6.01
N ILE A 58 -12.42 9.25 5.63
CA ILE A 58 -12.13 10.47 6.36
C ILE A 58 -13.44 10.90 7.02
N ALA A 59 -13.45 10.97 8.35
CA ALA A 59 -14.54 11.54 9.14
C ALA A 59 -14.12 12.93 9.62
N GLN A 60 -14.98 13.92 9.39
CA GLN A 60 -14.74 15.32 9.76
C GLN A 60 -15.46 15.67 11.06
N GLU A 61 -15.03 16.74 11.72
CA GLU A 61 -15.62 17.22 12.99
C GLU A 61 -17.08 17.65 12.85
N ASP A 62 -17.49 18.11 11.67
CA ASP A 62 -18.88 18.49 11.35
C ASP A 62 -19.79 17.27 11.08
N GLY A 63 -19.27 16.05 11.24
CA GLY A 63 -19.97 14.80 10.98
C GLY A 63 -20.04 14.42 9.50
N SER A 64 -19.47 15.22 8.59
CA SER A 64 -19.36 14.83 7.19
C SER A 64 -18.32 13.73 6.99
N GLU A 65 -18.55 12.90 5.98
CA GLU A 65 -17.72 11.74 5.69
C GLU A 65 -17.31 11.72 4.24
N TRP A 66 -16.04 11.44 3.99
CA TRP A 66 -15.54 11.15 2.66
C TRP A 66 -14.99 9.74 2.61
N ARG A 67 -15.47 8.95 1.66
CA ARG A 67 -15.09 7.55 1.47
C ARG A 67 -14.61 7.31 0.04
N ALA A 68 -13.59 6.48 -0.08
CA ALA A 68 -13.12 5.99 -1.37
C ALA A 68 -12.76 4.51 -1.31
N SER A 69 -13.20 3.78 -2.33
CA SER A 69 -12.78 2.41 -2.59
C SER A 69 -11.34 2.37 -3.11
N TYR A 70 -10.71 1.20 -3.09
CA TYR A 70 -9.38 1.01 -3.65
C TYR A 70 -9.32 1.40 -5.14
N ALA A 71 -10.32 1.01 -5.95
CA ALA A 71 -10.37 1.36 -7.36
C ALA A 71 -10.39 2.89 -7.56
N ARG A 72 -11.24 3.59 -6.79
CA ARG A 72 -11.34 5.06 -6.84
C ARG A 72 -10.03 5.73 -6.41
N MET A 73 -9.34 5.18 -5.42
CA MET A 73 -8.05 5.71 -4.98
C MET A 73 -6.96 5.52 -6.03
N SER A 74 -6.85 4.33 -6.63
CA SER A 74 -5.87 4.04 -7.69
C SER A 74 -6.08 4.96 -8.90
N GLU A 75 -7.32 5.12 -9.36
CA GLU A 75 -7.66 6.02 -10.48
C GLU A 75 -7.27 7.48 -10.18
N ARG A 76 -7.64 7.99 -8.99
CA ARG A 76 -7.31 9.37 -8.58
C ARG A 76 -5.80 9.59 -8.50
N SER A 77 -5.08 8.64 -7.89
CA SER A 77 -3.64 8.70 -7.76
C SER A 77 -2.95 8.74 -9.12
N ASN A 78 -3.37 7.88 -10.05
CA ASN A 78 -2.84 7.83 -11.41
C ASN A 78 -3.11 9.13 -12.20
N ARG A 79 -4.26 9.77 -12.03
CA ARG A 79 -4.51 11.09 -12.65
C ARG A 79 -3.52 12.15 -12.16
N VAL A 80 -3.26 12.20 -10.85
CA VAL A 80 -2.31 13.16 -10.27
C VAL A 80 -0.87 12.84 -10.70
N ALA A 81 -0.47 11.57 -10.68
CA ALA A 81 0.86 11.13 -11.11
C ALA A 81 1.13 11.53 -12.58
N ASN A 82 0.18 11.29 -13.48
CA ASN A 82 0.31 11.67 -14.88
C ASN A 82 0.31 13.20 -15.08
N PHE A 83 -0.48 13.93 -14.29
CA PHE A 83 -0.44 15.39 -14.30
C PHE A 83 0.95 15.92 -13.89
N LEU A 84 1.50 15.44 -12.78
CA LEU A 84 2.84 15.84 -12.30
C LEU A 84 3.94 15.48 -13.29
N ARG A 85 3.86 14.29 -13.89
CA ARG A 85 4.76 13.88 -14.98
C ARG A 85 4.70 14.86 -16.15
N GLY A 86 3.50 15.36 -16.50
CA GLY A 86 3.32 16.39 -17.53
C GLY A 86 3.97 17.74 -17.18
N LEU A 87 4.19 18.01 -15.90
CA LEU A 87 4.93 19.18 -15.40
C LEU A 87 6.45 18.94 -15.32
N GLY A 88 6.93 17.73 -15.62
CA GLY A 88 8.36 17.39 -15.58
C GLY A 88 8.89 16.97 -14.20
N VAL A 89 7.98 16.62 -13.27
CA VAL A 89 8.32 16.01 -11.98
C VAL A 89 8.62 14.53 -12.12
#